data_AF-A0AAU8YEX2-F1
#
_entry.id   AF-A0AAU8YEX2-F1
#
_cell.length_a   1.000
_cell.length_b   1.000
_cell.length_c   1.000
_cell.angle_alpha   90.00
_cell.angle_beta   90.00
_cell.angle_gamma   90.00
#
_symmetry.space_group_name_H-M   'P 1'
#
loop_
_entity.id
_entity.type
_entity.pdbx_description
1 polymer ?
#
loop_
_entity_poly.entity_id
_entity_poly.type
_entity_poly.pdbx_seq_one_letter_code
_entity_poly.pdbx_strand_id
1 'polypeptide(L)'
;MNKSMLVGAVLGAVGVTAGGAVATYSLVNKGPEYAQVTDVQPIKQQVKTPREVCKDVTVTRQAPVKDQHQIAGTVVGALAGGLLGNQIGGGTGKKIATVAGAVGGGYAGNKVQEGMQERDTYTTTQTRCNTVNDISEKVVGYNVTYSIGDQVGKVKMDREPGSTIPLDKNGKLILSEAGQ
;
A
#
# COMPACT_ATOMS: atom_id res chain seq x y z
N MET A 1 -72.02 8.31 30.27
CA MET A 1 -71.65 8.00 31.67
C MET A 1 -71.19 9.30 32.32
N ASN A 2 -72.01 9.86 33.21
CA ASN A 2 -71.73 11.07 33.96
C ASN A 2 -70.88 10.78 35.21
N LYS A 3 -70.02 11.74 35.57
CA LYS A 3 -69.80 12.34 36.92
C LYS A 3 -68.52 13.19 36.82
N SER A 4 -68.56 14.52 36.71
CA SER A 4 -68.94 15.55 37.71
C SER A 4 -68.20 15.42 39.04
N MET A 5 -67.19 16.28 39.20
CA MET A 5 -66.68 16.90 40.44
C MET A 5 -65.74 18.00 39.94
N LEU A 6 -66.05 19.29 39.85
CA LEU A 6 -66.70 20.25 40.77
C LEU A 6 -66.00 20.36 42.12
N VAL A 7 -65.61 21.61 42.42
CA VAL A 7 -65.33 22.25 43.72
C VAL A 7 -63.85 22.37 44.09
N GLY A 8 -63.38 23.63 44.16
CA GLY A 8 -62.16 23.95 44.88
C GLY A 8 -61.46 25.27 44.54
N ALA A 9 -62.17 26.37 44.31
CA ALA A 9 -61.55 27.69 44.46
C ALA A 9 -61.35 27.95 45.97
N VAL A 10 -60.10 28.00 46.43
CA VAL A 10 -59.75 28.55 47.74
C VAL A 10 -58.85 29.75 47.51
N LEU A 11 -59.45 30.92 47.68
CA LEU A 11 -58.78 32.17 47.98
C LEU A 11 -58.02 31.97 49.31
N GLY A 12 -56.70 31.81 49.22
CA GLY A 12 -55.80 31.72 50.36
C GLY A 12 -55.02 33.02 50.53
N ALA A 13 -55.34 33.74 51.60
CA ALA A 13 -54.82 35.00 52.10
C ALA A 13 -53.42 35.47 51.64
N VAL A 14 -53.38 36.76 51.33
CA VAL A 14 -52.21 37.65 51.42
C VAL A 14 -51.51 37.46 52.76
N GLY A 15 -50.33 36.83 52.74
CA GLY A 15 -49.38 36.85 53.84
C GLY A 15 -48.23 37.79 53.47
N VAL A 16 -48.38 39.09 53.75
CA VAL A 16 -47.24 40.02 53.77
C VAL A 16 -46.46 39.72 55.05
N THR A 17 -45.53 38.76 54.99
CA THR A 17 -44.49 38.67 56.02
C THR A 17 -43.46 39.74 55.73
N ALA A 18 -43.60 40.86 56.40
CA ALA A 18 -42.57 41.88 56.52
C ALA A 18 -41.37 41.27 57.28
N GLY A 19 -40.26 41.06 56.57
CA GLY A 19 -38.98 40.69 57.18
C GLY A 19 -38.17 39.71 56.33
N GLY A 20 -37.11 40.21 55.67
CA GLY A 20 -36.04 39.39 55.10
C GLY A 20 -35.87 39.57 53.59
N ALA A 21 -34.89 40.37 53.22
CA ALA A 21 -34.51 40.67 51.85
C ALA A 21 -33.91 39.44 51.12
N VAL A 22 -34.39 39.21 49.89
CA VAL A 22 -33.68 38.74 48.69
C VAL A 22 -32.37 37.94 48.89
N ALA A 23 -32.43 36.63 48.65
CA ALA A 23 -31.27 35.86 48.18
C ALA A 23 -31.67 34.57 47.40
N THR A 24 -32.80 34.54 46.69
CA THR A 24 -33.20 33.35 45.91
C THR A 24 -32.66 33.31 44.48
N TYR A 25 -31.94 34.34 44.02
CA TYR A 25 -31.60 34.50 42.58
C TYR A 25 -30.23 33.96 42.14
N SER A 26 -29.41 33.40 43.03
CA SER A 26 -28.02 33.04 42.66
C SER A 26 -27.70 31.54 42.63
N LEU A 27 -28.68 30.66 42.88
CA LEU A 27 -28.43 29.21 42.94
C LEU A 27 -28.62 28.47 41.61
N VAL A 28 -29.08 29.13 40.54
CA VAL A 28 -29.63 28.44 39.35
C VAL A 28 -28.86 28.72 38.05
N ASN A 29 -27.69 29.35 38.06
CA ASN A 29 -26.95 29.65 36.81
C ASN A 29 -25.51 29.09 36.77
N LYS A 30 -25.23 27.94 37.41
CA LYS A 30 -24.05 27.17 37.02
C LYS A 30 -24.44 26.28 35.85
N GLY A 31 -24.10 26.72 34.64
CA GLY A 31 -24.21 25.89 33.44
C GLY A 31 -23.46 24.56 33.63
N PRO A 32 -23.75 23.55 32.81
CA PRO A 32 -23.06 22.27 32.88
C PRO A 32 -21.55 22.46 32.79
N GLU A 33 -20.81 21.79 33.68
CA GLU A 33 -19.34 21.85 33.73
C GLU A 33 -18.69 20.81 32.78
N TYR A 34 -19.48 19.83 32.33
CA TYR A 34 -19.05 18.76 31.45
C TYR A 34 -20.06 18.54 30.32
N ALA A 35 -19.55 18.26 29.13
CA ALA A 35 -20.31 17.67 28.04
C ALA A 35 -20.27 16.14 28.14
N GLN A 36 -21.42 15.50 27.96
CA GLN A 36 -21.51 14.04 27.94
C GLN A 36 -21.18 13.52 26.54
N VAL A 37 -20.29 12.54 26.44
CA VAL A 37 -19.97 11.90 25.16
C VAL A 37 -21.03 10.84 24.85
N THR A 38 -21.62 10.93 23.68
CA THR A 38 -22.73 10.06 23.24
C THR A 38 -22.33 9.07 22.15
N ASP A 39 -21.39 9.46 21.28
CA ASP A 39 -20.86 8.58 20.23
C ASP A 39 -19.39 8.92 19.93
N VAL A 40 -18.58 7.90 19.67
CA VAL A 40 -17.14 8.02 19.38
C VAL A 40 -16.81 7.18 18.15
N GLN A 41 -16.45 7.84 17.06
CA GLN A 41 -16.09 7.17 15.81
C GLN A 41 -14.61 7.39 15.47
N PRO A 42 -13.78 6.34 15.40
CA PRO A 42 -12.39 6.47 15.02
C PRO A 42 -12.27 6.87 13.55
N ILE A 43 -11.46 7.88 13.28
CA ILE A 43 -11.09 8.30 11.94
C ILE A 43 -9.88 7.48 11.53
N LYS A 44 -10.10 6.51 10.65
CA LYS A 44 -9.05 5.65 10.12
C LYS A 44 -8.50 6.23 8.83
N GLN A 45 -7.17 6.20 8.69
CA GLN A 45 -6.48 6.54 7.47
C GLN A 45 -5.61 5.36 7.03
N GLN A 46 -5.65 5.04 5.74
CA GLN A 46 -4.74 4.07 5.16
C GLN A 46 -3.35 4.70 5.00
N VAL A 47 -2.36 4.10 5.62
CA VAL A 47 -0.95 4.47 5.50
C VAL A 47 -0.27 3.43 4.64
N LYS A 48 0.42 3.88 3.59
CA LYS A 48 1.27 3.04 2.74
C LYS A 48 2.70 3.12 3.25
N THR A 49 3.22 2.00 3.72
CA THR A 49 4.61 1.90 4.18
C THR A 49 5.42 1.14 3.13
N PRO A 50 6.34 1.79 2.40
CA PRO A 50 7.19 1.09 1.45
C PRO A 50 8.20 0.23 2.21
N ARG A 51 8.32 -1.04 1.81
CA ARG A 51 9.39 -1.93 2.27
C ARG A 51 10.08 -2.58 1.09
N GLU A 52 11.38 -2.78 1.23
CA GLU A 52 12.19 -3.46 0.24
C GLU A 52 12.17 -4.97 0.51
N VAL A 53 11.82 -5.76 -0.51
CA VAL A 53 11.78 -7.21 -0.44
C VAL A 53 12.76 -7.77 -1.45
N CYS A 54 13.89 -8.26 -0.96
CA CYS A 54 14.90 -8.93 -1.76
C CYS A 54 14.64 -10.43 -1.83
N LYS A 55 14.68 -10.98 -3.04
CA LYS A 55 14.60 -12.43 -3.28
C LYS A 55 15.71 -12.84 -4.22
N ASP A 56 16.30 -13.98 -3.91
CA ASP A 56 17.21 -14.64 -4.82
C ASP A 56 16.40 -15.29 -5.93
N VAL A 57 16.65 -14.83 -7.16
CA VAL A 57 15.99 -15.35 -8.36
C VAL A 57 17.02 -16.00 -9.26
N THR A 58 16.66 -17.17 -9.74
CA THR A 58 17.41 -17.91 -10.74
C THR A 58 17.20 -17.25 -12.09
N VAL A 59 18.26 -16.65 -12.66
CA VAL A 59 18.22 -16.03 -13.99
C VAL A 59 19.09 -16.80 -14.96
N THR A 60 18.57 -16.99 -16.17
CA THR A 60 19.31 -17.59 -17.28
C THR A 60 19.97 -16.48 -18.08
N ARG A 61 21.28 -16.58 -18.28
CA ARG A 61 22.07 -15.67 -19.12
C ARG A 61 22.67 -16.45 -20.28
N GLN A 62 22.85 -15.79 -21.41
CA GLN A 62 23.64 -16.34 -22.51
C GLN A 62 25.10 -16.42 -22.05
N ALA A 63 25.72 -17.57 -22.34
CA ALA A 63 27.14 -17.75 -22.13
C ALA A 63 27.92 -16.79 -23.05
N PRO A 64 29.11 -16.34 -22.62
CA PRO A 64 29.95 -15.53 -23.49
C PRO A 64 30.35 -16.32 -24.75
N VAL A 65 30.33 -15.65 -25.90
CA VAL A 65 30.78 -16.22 -27.17
C VAL A 65 32.26 -16.60 -27.02
N LYS A 66 32.54 -17.90 -27.09
CA LYS A 66 33.90 -18.45 -26.94
C LYS A 66 34.74 -18.24 -28.20
N ASP A 67 34.09 -18.19 -29.36
CA ASP A 67 34.74 -18.03 -30.66
C ASP A 67 33.91 -17.06 -31.55
N GLN A 68 34.30 -15.79 -31.53
CA GLN A 68 33.64 -14.71 -32.28
C GLN A 68 33.64 -14.92 -33.79
N HIS A 69 34.61 -15.67 -34.32
CA HIS A 69 34.76 -15.89 -35.76
C HIS A 69 34.37 -17.32 -36.19
N GLN A 70 33.86 -18.13 -35.26
CA GLN A 70 33.46 -19.52 -35.48
C GLN A 70 34.52 -20.31 -36.27
N ILE A 71 35.79 -20.08 -35.93
CA ILE A 71 36.96 -20.62 -36.65
C ILE A 71 36.95 -22.13 -36.53
N ALA A 72 36.61 -22.67 -35.35
CA ALA A 72 36.60 -24.11 -35.14
C ALA A 72 35.63 -24.84 -36.07
N GLY A 73 34.39 -24.36 -36.16
CA GLY A 73 33.32 -24.88 -37.01
C GLY A 73 33.64 -24.68 -38.49
N THR A 74 34.19 -23.52 -38.86
CA THR A 74 34.60 -23.23 -40.23
C THR A 74 35.72 -24.17 -40.69
N VAL A 75 36.75 -24.36 -39.88
CA VAL A 75 37.89 -25.23 -40.21
C VAL A 75 37.45 -26.69 -40.27
N VAL A 76 36.74 -27.18 -39.26
CA VAL A 76 36.26 -28.58 -39.23
C VAL A 76 35.30 -28.84 -40.40
N GLY A 77 34.37 -27.92 -40.65
CA GLY A 77 33.43 -28.00 -41.76
C GLY A 77 34.11 -27.99 -43.12
N ALA A 78 35.13 -27.13 -43.32
CA ALA A 78 35.88 -27.06 -44.56
C ALA A 78 36.72 -28.31 -44.81
N LEU A 79 37.35 -28.86 -43.78
CA LEU A 79 38.09 -30.12 -43.88
C LEU A 79 37.13 -31.28 -44.22
N ALA A 80 36.01 -31.41 -43.50
CA ALA A 80 35.02 -32.43 -43.77
C ALA A 80 34.42 -32.31 -45.18
N GLY A 81 34.00 -31.10 -45.57
CA GLY A 81 33.43 -30.83 -46.89
C GLY A 81 34.43 -31.02 -48.03
N GLY A 82 35.70 -30.67 -47.82
CA GLY A 82 36.76 -30.93 -48.79
C GLY A 82 37.05 -32.42 -48.96
N LEU A 83 37.13 -33.18 -47.86
CA LEU A 83 37.33 -34.63 -47.90
C LEU A 83 36.16 -35.36 -48.58
N LEU A 84 34.92 -34.92 -48.34
CA LEU A 84 33.73 -35.45 -49.00
C LEU A 84 33.70 -35.07 -50.50
N GLY A 85 33.99 -33.81 -50.83
CA GLY A 85 34.05 -33.34 -52.23
C GLY A 85 35.14 -34.02 -53.06
N ASN A 86 36.24 -34.44 -52.43
CA ASN A 86 37.34 -35.16 -53.07
C ASN A 86 36.98 -36.63 -53.43
N GLN A 87 35.90 -37.17 -52.86
CA GLN A 87 35.42 -38.52 -53.17
C GLN A 87 34.42 -38.55 -54.33
N ILE A 88 33.94 -37.40 -54.79
CA ILE A 88 32.93 -37.28 -55.83
C ILE A 88 33.60 -36.89 -57.16
N GLY A 89 33.54 -37.79 -58.14
CA GLY A 89 34.05 -37.56 -59.50
C GLY A 89 35.53 -37.87 -59.71
N GLY A 90 36.03 -37.58 -60.91
CA GLY A 90 37.42 -37.83 -61.32
C GLY A 90 38.09 -36.61 -61.95
N GLY A 91 39.42 -36.68 -62.11
CA GLY A 91 40.22 -35.67 -62.81
C GLY A 91 40.01 -34.24 -62.28
N THR A 92 39.75 -33.29 -63.17
CA THR A 92 39.52 -31.87 -62.83
C THR A 92 38.23 -31.66 -62.03
N GLY A 93 37.19 -32.46 -62.26
CA GLY A 93 35.92 -32.36 -61.53
C GLY A 93 36.07 -32.60 -60.04
N LYS A 94 36.95 -33.54 -59.67
CA LYS A 94 37.31 -33.84 -58.27
C LYS A 94 37.94 -32.63 -57.55
N LYS A 95 38.80 -31.86 -58.23
CA LYS A 95 39.42 -30.65 -57.64
C LYS A 95 38.38 -29.56 -57.40
N ILE A 96 37.49 -29.33 -58.36
CA ILE A 96 36.41 -28.33 -58.23
C ILE A 96 35.45 -28.73 -57.11
N ALA A 97 35.06 -30.01 -57.06
CA ALA A 97 34.18 -30.53 -56.01
C ALA A 97 34.81 -30.43 -54.62
N THR A 98 36.13 -30.63 -54.49
CA THR A 98 36.86 -30.44 -53.23
C THR A 98 36.80 -28.99 -52.75
N VAL A 99 37.07 -28.02 -53.64
CA VAL A 99 37.02 -26.58 -53.28
C VAL A 99 35.60 -26.16 -52.93
N ALA A 100 34.62 -26.54 -53.76
CA ALA A 100 33.21 -26.26 -53.50
C ALA A 100 32.73 -26.89 -52.18
N GLY A 101 33.14 -28.14 -51.91
CA GLY A 101 32.85 -28.85 -50.68
C GLY A 101 33.49 -28.18 -49.46
N ALA A 102 34.74 -27.72 -49.56
CA ALA A 102 35.41 -27.02 -48.47
C ALA A 102 34.76 -25.66 -48.16
N VAL A 103 34.39 -24.88 -49.20
CA VAL A 103 33.69 -23.60 -49.01
C VAL A 103 32.29 -23.83 -48.42
N GLY A 104 31.52 -24.76 -48.98
CA GLY A 104 30.18 -25.09 -48.49
C GLY A 104 30.19 -25.67 -47.08
N GLY A 105 31.14 -26.57 -46.80
CA GLY A 105 31.34 -27.17 -45.50
C GLY A 105 31.79 -26.16 -44.44
N GLY A 106 32.68 -25.24 -44.79
CA GLY A 106 33.11 -24.16 -43.89
C GLY A 106 31.97 -23.20 -43.54
N TYR A 107 31.16 -22.79 -44.51
CA TYR A 107 29.99 -21.95 -44.27
C TYR A 107 28.94 -22.65 -43.39
N ALA A 108 28.65 -23.93 -43.68
CA ALA A 108 27.72 -24.72 -42.88
C ALA A 108 28.25 -24.90 -41.44
N GLY A 109 29.54 -25.18 -41.28
CA GLY A 109 30.18 -25.33 -39.97
C GLY A 109 30.19 -24.04 -39.14
N ASN A 110 30.40 -22.88 -39.78
CA ASN A 110 30.27 -21.55 -39.15
C ASN A 110 28.86 -21.36 -38.57
N LYS A 111 27.81 -21.60 -39.37
CA LYS A 111 26.41 -21.44 -38.94
C LYS A 111 26.00 -22.40 -37.84
N VAL A 112 26.50 -23.64 -37.86
CA VAL A 112 26.24 -24.61 -36.77
C VAL A 112 26.88 -24.14 -35.47
N GLN A 113 28.14 -23.70 -35.50
CA GLN A 113 28.82 -23.20 -34.30
C GLN A 113 28.20 -21.90 -33.77
N GLU A 114 27.78 -20.98 -34.64
CA GLU A 114 27.02 -19.78 -34.28
C GLU A 114 25.75 -20.16 -33.51
N GLY A 115 24.90 -21.03 -34.08
CA GLY A 115 23.67 -21.45 -33.44
C GLY A 115 23.86 -22.28 -32.15
N MET A 116 25.00 -22.97 -31.99
CA MET A 116 25.33 -23.63 -30.72
C MET A 116 25.74 -22.61 -29.65
N GLN A 117 26.53 -21.60 -30.02
CA GLN A 117 26.96 -20.55 -29.09
C GLN A 117 25.78 -19.68 -28.63
N GLU A 118 24.83 -19.37 -29.51
CA GLU A 118 23.61 -18.61 -29.16
C GLU A 118 22.71 -19.37 -28.16
N ARG A 119 22.74 -20.70 -28.20
CA ARG A 119 21.96 -21.57 -27.31
C ARG A 119 22.71 -21.92 -26.02
N ASP A 120 24.01 -21.60 -25.94
CA ASP A 120 24.80 -21.80 -24.74
C ASP A 120 24.30 -20.80 -23.68
N THR A 121 23.68 -21.33 -22.64
CA THR A 121 23.12 -20.53 -21.56
C THR A 121 23.54 -21.13 -20.23
N TYR A 122 23.77 -20.27 -19.26
CA TYR A 122 24.04 -20.70 -17.90
C TYR A 122 23.07 -20.03 -16.94
N THR A 123 22.84 -20.71 -15.84
CA THR A 123 21.94 -20.25 -14.80
C THR A 123 22.75 -19.69 -13.64
N THR A 124 22.39 -18.50 -13.18
CA THR A 124 23.00 -17.87 -12.01
C THR A 124 21.94 -17.31 -11.08
N THR A 125 22.25 -17.27 -9.79
CA THR A 125 21.38 -16.68 -8.78
C THR A 125 21.70 -15.20 -8.67
N GLN A 126 20.68 -14.36 -8.86
CA GLN A 126 20.79 -12.92 -8.69
C GLN A 126 19.77 -12.46 -7.66
N THR A 127 20.21 -11.71 -6.65
CA THR A 127 19.31 -11.04 -5.72
C THR A 127 18.59 -9.91 -6.44
N ARG A 128 17.26 -9.96 -6.47
CA ARG A 128 16.41 -8.87 -6.98
C ARG A 128 15.55 -8.32 -5.85
N CYS A 129 15.69 -7.03 -5.61
CA CYS A 129 14.91 -6.31 -4.63
C CYS A 129 13.79 -5.54 -5.32
N ASN A 130 12.58 -5.62 -4.75
CA ASN A 130 11.42 -4.87 -5.22
C ASN A 130 10.79 -4.14 -4.03
N THR A 131 10.33 -2.92 -4.26
CA THR A 131 9.58 -2.16 -3.26
C THR A 131 8.13 -2.61 -3.25
N VAL A 132 7.69 -3.13 -2.11
CA VAL A 132 6.29 -3.53 -1.86
C VAL A 132 5.70 -2.54 -0.87
N ASN A 133 4.51 -2.04 -1.15
CA ASN A 133 3.79 -1.16 -0.23
C ASN A 133 2.88 -2.01 0.66
N ASP A 134 3.15 -2.03 1.96
CA ASP A 134 2.18 -2.58 2.91
C ASP A 134 1.15 -1.50 3.24
N ILE A 135 -0.13 -1.89 3.27
CA ILE A 135 -1.24 -1.00 3.61
C ILE A 135 -1.64 -1.31 5.04
N SER A 136 -1.59 -0.31 5.91
CA SER A 136 -2.04 -0.41 7.30
C SER A 136 -3.06 0.68 7.60
N GLU A 137 -4.06 0.37 8.41
CA GLU A 137 -5.00 1.36 8.92
C GLU A 137 -4.45 1.99 10.21
N LYS A 138 -4.27 3.31 10.20
CA LYS A 138 -3.89 4.08 11.39
C LYS A 138 -5.07 4.96 11.82
N VAL A 139 -5.42 4.92 13.11
CA VAL A 139 -6.36 5.89 13.68
C VAL A 139 -5.65 7.23 13.80
N VAL A 140 -6.18 8.25 13.14
CA VAL A 140 -5.62 9.61 13.08
C VAL A 140 -6.44 10.62 13.88
N GLY A 141 -7.51 10.17 14.52
CA GLY A 141 -8.37 10.98 15.39
C GLY A 141 -9.72 10.31 15.59
N TYR A 142 -10.64 11.06 16.20
CA TYR A 142 -11.96 10.61 16.59
C TYR A 142 -12.98 11.70 16.27
N ASN A 143 -14.08 11.33 15.61
CA ASN A 143 -15.27 12.15 15.52
C ASN A 143 -16.13 11.86 16.74
N VAL A 144 -16.29 12.85 17.59
CA VAL A 144 -16.95 12.72 18.88
C VAL A 144 -18.27 13.49 18.85
N THR A 145 -19.37 12.82 19.13
CA THR A 145 -20.67 13.45 19.33
C THR A 145 -20.91 13.62 20.82
N TYR A 146 -21.24 14.83 21.24
CA TYR A 146 -21.41 15.18 22.65
C TYR A 146 -22.72 15.93 22.88
N SER A 147 -23.21 15.91 24.12
CA SER A 147 -24.39 16.66 24.54
C SER A 147 -24.11 17.55 25.75
N ILE A 148 -24.57 18.79 25.70
CA ILE A 148 -24.53 19.78 26.78
C ILE A 148 -25.98 20.15 27.11
N GLY A 149 -26.53 19.57 28.19
CA GLY A 149 -27.98 19.61 28.40
C GLY A 149 -28.72 18.99 27.20
N ASP A 150 -29.63 19.74 26.58
CA ASP A 150 -30.40 19.31 25.41
C ASP A 150 -29.70 19.57 24.06
N GLN A 151 -28.51 20.21 24.07
CA GLN A 151 -27.80 20.57 22.83
C GLN A 151 -26.79 19.50 22.44
N VAL A 152 -26.89 18.99 21.22
CA VAL A 152 -25.94 18.02 20.66
C VAL A 152 -24.95 18.71 19.71
N GLY A 153 -23.67 18.41 19.87
CA GLY A 153 -22.58 18.91 19.03
C GLY A 153 -21.65 17.80 18.55
N LYS A 154 -20.78 18.14 17.59
CA LYS A 154 -19.74 17.24 17.07
C LYS A 154 -18.39 17.95 17.09
N VAL A 155 -17.36 17.22 17.46
CA VAL A 155 -15.99 17.73 17.48
C VAL A 155 -15.01 16.65 17.03
N LYS A 156 -13.93 17.06 16.37
CA LYS A 156 -12.82 16.17 16.04
C LYS A 156 -11.76 16.26 17.14
N MET A 157 -11.30 15.11 17.61
CA MET A 157 -10.26 14.99 18.64
C MET A 157 -9.13 14.10 18.16
N ASP A 158 -7.89 14.37 18.59
CA ASP A 158 -6.72 13.55 18.19
C ASP A 158 -6.56 12.28 19.04
N ARG A 159 -7.15 12.28 20.24
CA ARG A 159 -7.16 11.14 21.18
C ARG A 159 -8.59 10.72 21.48
N GLU A 160 -8.73 9.46 21.90
CA GLU A 160 -10.02 8.91 22.26
C GLU A 160 -10.55 9.66 23.50
N PRO A 161 -11.74 10.25 23.44
CA PRO A 161 -12.32 10.93 24.58
C PRO A 161 -12.72 9.91 25.67
N GLY A 162 -12.78 10.37 26.91
CA GLY A 162 -13.49 9.64 27.97
C GLY A 162 -15.01 9.74 27.81
N SER A 163 -15.76 9.41 28.86
CA SER A 163 -17.21 9.57 28.91
C SER A 163 -17.67 11.04 28.94
N THR A 164 -16.78 11.96 29.29
CA THR A 164 -17.08 13.40 29.42
C THR A 164 -15.95 14.26 28.84
N ILE A 165 -16.31 15.48 28.42
CA ILE A 165 -15.38 16.52 27.98
C ILE A 165 -15.60 17.76 28.87
N PRO A 166 -14.55 18.28 29.56
CA PRO A 166 -14.69 19.45 30.41
C PRO A 166 -15.01 20.72 29.60
N LEU A 167 -15.79 21.61 30.20
CA LEU A 167 -16.15 22.91 29.65
C LEU A 167 -15.41 24.03 30.37
N ASP A 168 -15.04 25.08 29.64
CA ASP A 168 -14.47 26.29 30.23
C ASP A 168 -15.57 27.14 30.91
N LYS A 169 -15.15 28.23 31.55
CA LYS A 169 -16.07 29.20 32.18
C LYS A 169 -17.07 29.86 31.22
N ASN A 170 -16.85 29.74 29.91
CA ASN A 170 -17.72 30.27 28.86
C ASN A 170 -18.61 29.17 28.24
N GLY A 171 -18.53 27.92 28.73
CA GLY A 171 -19.26 26.78 28.18
C GLY A 171 -18.66 26.19 26.91
N LYS A 172 -17.40 26.51 26.57
CA LYS A 172 -16.69 25.97 25.42
C LYS A 172 -15.94 24.69 25.81
N LEU A 173 -15.92 23.70 24.90
CA LEU A 173 -15.14 22.48 25.08
C LEU A 173 -13.65 22.76 25.26
N ILE A 174 -13.08 22.18 26.31
CA ILE A 174 -11.63 22.09 26.50
C ILE A 174 -11.18 20.76 25.88
N LEU A 175 -10.64 20.84 24.68
CA LEU A 175 -10.07 19.69 23.99
C LEU A 175 -8.63 19.52 24.47
N SER A 176 -8.29 18.34 25.00
CA SER A 176 -6.90 18.02 25.29
C SER A 176 -6.13 17.92 23.97
N GLU A 177 -5.49 19.02 23.55
CA GLU A 177 -4.56 19.03 22.43
C GLU A 177 -3.40 18.08 22.76
N ALA A 178 -3.18 17.09 21.89
CA ALA A 178 -1.95 16.33 21.94
C ALA A 178 -0.88 17.18 21.24
N GLY A 179 0.11 17.62 22.01
CA GLY A 179 1.26 18.38 21.51
C GLY A 179 1.92 17.74 20.30
N GLN A 180 2.41 18.63 19.43
CA GLN A 180 3.12 18.38 18.17
C GLN A 180 4.27 17.38 18.30
#